data_AF-A0A531LFX5-F1
#
_entry.id   AF-A0A531LFX5-F1
#
_cell.length_a   1.000
_cell.length_b   1.000
_cell.length_c   1.000
_cell.angle_alpha   90.00
_cell.angle_beta   90.00
_cell.angle_gamma   90.00
#
_symmetry.space_group_name_H-M   'P 1'
#
loop_
_entity.id
_entity.type
_entity.pdbx_description
1 polymer ?
#
loop_
_entity_poly.entity_id
_entity_poly.type
_entity_poly.pdbx_seq_one_letter_code
_entity_poly.pdbx_strand_id
1 'polypeptide(L)'
;MIGPNPNIKHPIPMHSRVGFLKGLVTAPNIEIGDFTYYDDPDGPDKFAERCVLHHYPFIGDRLIIGKFCAIAEGARFIMNGANHAMSGFSTYPFNIFGHGWEEG
;
A
#
# COMPACT_ATOMS: atom_id res chain seq x y z
N MET A 1 -1.17 22.63 -22.73
CA MET A 1 -1.36 21.22 -23.16
C MET A 1 -2.54 20.65 -22.40
N ILE A 2 -3.38 19.84 -23.04
CA ILE A 2 -4.46 19.11 -22.38
C ILE A 2 -3.90 17.72 -22.03
N GLY A 3 -3.81 17.40 -20.74
CA GLY A 3 -3.35 16.09 -20.24
C GLY A 3 -4.51 15.13 -19.94
N PRO A 4 -4.22 13.88 -19.52
CA PRO A 4 -5.26 12.92 -19.12
C PRO A 4 -5.98 13.39 -17.85
N ASN A 5 -7.21 12.91 -17.62
CA ASN A 5 -7.90 13.12 -16.35
C ASN A 5 -7.27 12.22 -15.28
N PRO A 6 -6.75 12.76 -14.16
CA PRO A 6 -6.04 11.98 -13.14
C PRO A 6 -6.94 11.00 -12.37
N ASN A 7 -8.26 11.12 -12.49
CA ASN A 7 -9.21 10.19 -11.88
C ASN A 7 -9.53 8.98 -12.77
N ILE A 8 -9.02 8.94 -14.01
CA ILE A 8 -9.16 7.76 -14.88
C ILE A 8 -8.19 6.69 -14.39
N LYS A 9 -8.73 5.52 -14.02
CA LYS A 9 -7.96 4.37 -13.55
C LYS A 9 -6.90 3.90 -14.55
N HIS A 10 -7.29 3.71 -15.81
CA HIS A 10 -6.40 3.28 -16.90
C HIS A 10 -6.32 4.38 -17.97
N PRO A 11 -5.33 5.28 -17.90
CA PRO A 11 -5.26 6.44 -18.78
C PRO A 11 -4.77 6.12 -20.19
N ILE A 12 -4.23 4.91 -20.43
CA ILE A 12 -3.73 4.46 -21.73
C ILE A 12 -4.71 3.42 -22.31
N PRO A 13 -5.48 3.76 -23.37
CA PRO A 13 -6.40 2.82 -24.01
C PRO A 13 -5.69 1.54 -24.45
N MET A 14 -6.34 0.39 -24.25
CA MET A 14 -5.81 -0.94 -24.60
C MET A 14 -4.53 -1.35 -23.83
N HIS A 15 -4.09 -0.60 -22.83
CA HIS A 15 -2.90 -0.90 -22.03
C HIS A 15 -3.23 -0.95 -20.53
N SER A 16 -3.89 -2.02 -20.09
CA SER A 16 -4.37 -2.19 -18.70
C SER A 16 -3.27 -2.31 -17.65
N ARG A 17 -2.03 -2.67 -18.06
CA ARG A 17 -0.86 -2.84 -17.18
C ARG A 17 -0.45 -1.54 -16.45
N VAL A 18 -0.80 -0.37 -16.99
CA VAL A 18 -0.50 0.94 -16.38
C VAL A 18 -1.78 1.58 -15.86
N GLY A 19 -1.75 2.11 -14.63
CA GLY A 19 -2.90 2.77 -14.04
C GLY A 19 -2.55 3.88 -13.07
N PHE A 20 -3.39 4.93 -13.01
CA PHE A 20 -3.27 5.99 -12.02
C PHE A 20 -3.76 5.50 -10.66
N LEU A 21 -2.87 5.52 -9.68
CA LEU A 21 -3.14 4.95 -8.36
C LEU A 21 -4.20 5.73 -7.58
N LYS A 22 -4.33 7.05 -7.79
CA LYS A 22 -5.36 7.87 -7.13
C LYS A 22 -6.78 7.36 -7.38
N GLY A 23 -7.06 6.89 -8.60
CA GLY A 23 -8.38 6.33 -8.94
C GLY A 23 -8.55 4.86 -8.54
N LEU A 24 -7.45 4.15 -8.29
CA LEU A 24 -7.42 2.70 -8.02
C LEU A 24 -7.44 2.38 -6.52
N VAL A 25 -6.76 3.17 -5.71
CA VAL A 25 -6.61 2.93 -4.27
C VAL A 25 -7.73 3.62 -3.50
N THR A 26 -8.50 2.86 -2.73
CA THR A 26 -9.63 3.35 -1.93
C THR A 26 -9.43 3.21 -0.42
N ALA A 27 -8.31 2.65 0.02
CA ALA A 27 -8.01 2.47 1.44
C ALA A 27 -7.92 3.83 2.17
N PRO A 28 -8.61 4.02 3.31
CA PRO A 28 -8.77 5.33 3.95
C PRO A 28 -7.46 5.88 4.56
N ASN A 29 -6.49 5.02 4.83
CA ASN A 29 -5.19 5.33 5.38
C ASN A 29 -4.09 5.48 4.31
N ILE A 30 -4.45 5.47 3.02
CA ILE A 30 -3.53 5.69 1.90
C ILE A 30 -3.95 6.93 1.12
N GLU A 31 -3.03 7.90 1.00
CA GLU A 31 -3.20 9.10 0.17
C GLU A 31 -2.27 9.04 -1.03
N ILE A 32 -2.83 9.23 -2.23
CA ILE A 32 -2.10 9.23 -3.49
C ILE A 32 -2.35 10.52 -4.25
N GLY A 33 -1.27 11.20 -4.64
CA GLY A 33 -1.32 12.40 -5.47
C GLY A 33 -1.72 12.14 -6.92
N ASP A 34 -2.20 13.19 -7.59
CA ASP A 34 -2.57 13.15 -9.01
C ASP A 34 -1.40 12.66 -9.89
N PHE A 35 -1.74 11.96 -10.98
CA PHE A 35 -0.82 11.46 -12.01
C PHE A 35 0.24 10.46 -11.54
N THR A 36 0.22 10.07 -10.27
CA THR A 36 1.04 8.97 -9.78
C THR A 36 0.51 7.65 -10.32
N TYR A 37 1.37 6.89 -10.99
CA TYR A 37 0.99 5.64 -11.66
C TYR A 37 1.78 4.45 -11.14
N TYR A 38 1.19 3.28 -11.34
CA TYR A 38 1.83 1.99 -11.15
C TYR A 38 1.79 1.19 -12.45
N ASP A 39 2.88 0.48 -12.75
CA ASP A 39 3.05 -0.36 -13.92
C ASP A 39 3.26 -1.82 -13.49
N ASP A 40 2.29 -2.69 -13.73
CA ASP A 40 2.31 -4.09 -13.31
C ASP A 40 1.56 -4.99 -14.32
N PRO A 41 2.20 -6.04 -14.86
CA PRO A 41 1.55 -6.98 -15.77
C PRO A 41 0.40 -7.77 -15.12
N ASP A 42 0.39 -7.96 -13.80
CA ASP A 42 -0.72 -8.57 -13.05
C ASP A 42 -1.87 -7.59 -12.76
N GLY A 43 -1.70 -6.32 -13.16
CA GLY A 43 -2.71 -5.26 -13.09
C GLY A 43 -2.50 -4.29 -11.93
N PRO A 44 -2.62 -2.96 -12.20
CA PRO A 44 -2.34 -1.94 -11.20
C PRO A 44 -3.43 -1.81 -10.11
N ASP A 45 -4.63 -2.36 -10.34
CA ASP A 45 -5.75 -2.40 -9.39
C ASP A 45 -5.41 -3.10 -8.08
N LYS A 46 -4.44 -4.01 -8.10
CA LYS A 46 -4.01 -4.77 -6.92
C LYS A 46 -2.88 -4.08 -6.15
N PHE A 47 -2.54 -2.83 -6.46
CA PHE A 47 -1.45 -2.11 -5.80
C PHE A 47 -1.56 -2.13 -4.27
N ALA A 48 -2.72 -1.77 -3.71
CA ALA A 48 -2.89 -1.72 -2.26
C ALA A 48 -2.74 -3.11 -1.61
N GLU A 49 -3.21 -4.18 -2.27
CA GLU A 49 -3.12 -5.54 -1.76
C GLU A 49 -1.71 -6.13 -1.87
N ARG A 50 -1.03 -5.90 -3.00
CA ARG A 50 0.24 -6.56 -3.35
C ARG A 50 1.48 -5.76 -2.97
N CYS A 51 1.37 -4.44 -2.94
CA CYS A 51 2.51 -3.55 -2.72
C CYS A 51 2.53 -2.96 -1.32
N VAL A 52 1.38 -2.78 -0.66
CA VAL A 52 1.28 -2.16 0.66
C VAL A 52 1.09 -3.27 1.71
N LEU A 53 2.15 -3.60 2.43
CA LEU A 53 2.21 -4.75 3.30
C LEU A 53 2.13 -4.34 4.77
N HIS A 54 1.47 -5.17 5.58
CA HIS A 54 1.35 -4.98 7.04
C HIS A 54 0.66 -3.67 7.46
N HIS A 55 -0.26 -3.15 6.63
CA HIS A 55 -0.97 -1.90 6.90
C HIS A 55 -2.30 -2.15 7.61
N TYR A 56 -2.28 -2.21 8.93
CA TYR A 56 -3.47 -2.53 9.72
C TYR A 56 -4.16 -1.26 10.25
N PRO A 57 -5.49 -1.11 10.09
CA PRO A 57 -6.20 0.10 10.54
C PRO A 57 -6.01 0.45 12.01
N PHE A 58 -5.86 -0.55 12.88
CA PHE A 58 -5.69 -0.35 14.33
C PHE A 58 -4.35 0.30 14.71
N ILE A 59 -3.36 0.30 13.82
CA ILE A 59 -2.06 0.96 14.05
C ILE A 59 -2.18 2.47 13.81
N GLY A 60 -3.06 2.88 12.90
CA GLY A 60 -3.29 4.29 12.58
C GLY A 60 -2.18 4.96 11.76
N ASP A 61 -1.19 4.21 11.27
CA ASP A 61 -0.17 4.74 10.37
C ASP A 61 -0.73 4.99 8.96
N ARG A 62 -0.06 5.87 8.21
CA ARG A 62 -0.52 6.35 6.89
C ARG A 62 0.56 6.15 5.83
N LEU A 63 0.14 5.78 4.63
CA LEU A 63 0.99 5.83 3.43
C LEU A 63 0.61 7.04 2.60
N ILE A 64 1.55 7.95 2.35
CA ILE A 64 1.32 9.16 1.54
C ILE A 64 2.31 9.15 0.38
N ILE A 65 1.79 9.09 -0.85
CA ILE A 65 2.58 9.17 -2.08
C ILE A 65 2.20 10.47 -2.80
N GLY A 66 3.22 11.26 -3.17
CA GLY A 66 3.04 12.55 -3.83
C GLY A 66 2.45 12.47 -5.24
N LYS A 67 2.47 13.60 -5.95
CA LYS A 67 2.01 13.70 -7.35
C LYS A 67 3.14 13.33 -8.32
N PHE A 68 2.77 12.89 -9.53
CA PHE A 68 3.70 12.60 -10.63
C PHE A 68 4.81 11.58 -10.30
N CYS A 69 4.52 10.60 -9.45
CA CYS A 69 5.43 9.50 -9.18
C CYS A 69 5.25 8.37 -10.21
N ALA A 70 6.35 7.73 -10.56
CA ALA A 70 6.40 6.53 -11.38
C ALA A 70 6.79 5.34 -10.50
N ILE A 71 5.87 4.41 -10.28
CA ILE A 71 6.11 3.21 -9.47
C ILE A 71 6.15 2.00 -10.39
N ALA A 72 7.26 1.28 -10.40
CA ALA A 72 7.44 0.10 -11.22
C ALA A 72 7.01 -1.17 -10.48
N GLU A 73 6.69 -2.20 -11.26
CA GLU A 73 6.41 -3.57 -10.83
C GLU A 73 7.34 -4.03 -9.70
N GLY A 74 6.76 -4.66 -8.68
CA GLY A 74 7.53 -5.26 -7.59
C GLY A 74 7.91 -4.29 -6.46
N ALA A 75 7.57 -3.00 -6.56
CA ALA A 75 7.69 -2.08 -5.44
C ALA A 75 6.93 -2.60 -4.20
N ARG A 76 7.51 -2.38 -3.01
CA ARG A 76 6.94 -2.79 -1.72
C ARG A 76 7.04 -1.64 -0.71
N PHE A 77 5.94 -1.38 -0.03
CA PHE A 77 5.80 -0.45 1.07
C PHE A 77 5.53 -1.27 2.32
N ILE A 78 6.50 -1.33 3.23
CA ILE A 78 6.38 -2.06 4.49
C ILE A 78 5.88 -1.10 5.55
N MET A 79 4.67 -1.35 6.05
CA MET A 79 4.03 -0.54 7.07
C MET A 79 4.32 -1.08 8.48
N ASN A 80 3.85 -0.39 9.52
CA ASN A 80 4.31 -0.66 10.89
C ASN A 80 3.78 -1.95 11.51
N GLY A 81 2.82 -2.64 10.87
CA GLY A 81 2.31 -3.93 11.35
C GLY A 81 3.31 -5.08 11.30
N ALA A 82 4.47 -4.87 10.65
CA ALA A 82 5.58 -5.84 10.65
C ALA A 82 6.46 -5.72 11.90
N ASN A 83 6.29 -4.68 12.72
CA ASN A 83 7.18 -4.41 13.84
C ASN A 83 6.88 -5.35 15.01
N HIS A 84 7.92 -5.91 15.61
CA HIS A 84 7.85 -6.64 16.87
C HIS A 84 8.16 -5.70 18.04
N ALA A 85 7.68 -6.05 19.23
CA ALA A 85 8.11 -5.39 20.46
C ALA A 85 9.62 -5.63 20.68
N MET A 86 10.37 -4.58 20.99
CA MET A 86 11.83 -4.64 21.17
C MET A 86 12.31 -4.18 22.56
N SER A 87 11.41 -3.69 23.40
CA SER A 87 11.75 -3.20 24.75
C SER A 87 11.86 -4.31 25.80
N GLY A 88 11.29 -5.49 25.52
CA GLY A 88 11.30 -6.63 26.42
C GLY A 88 12.58 -7.45 26.34
N PHE A 89 12.58 -8.61 27.02
CA PHE A 89 13.71 -9.55 27.01
C PHE A 89 13.81 -10.36 25.70
N SER A 90 12.78 -10.31 24.84
CA SER A 90 12.69 -11.05 23.59
C SER A 90 11.79 -10.32 22.60
N THR A 91 12.03 -10.52 21.31
CA THR A 91 11.14 -10.08 20.22
C THR A 91 10.11 -11.14 19.84
N TYR A 92 10.13 -12.32 20.45
CA TYR A 92 9.19 -13.40 20.13
C TYR A 92 7.75 -12.97 20.50
N PRO A 93 6.79 -13.04 19.56
CA PRO A 93 5.43 -12.53 19.77
C PRO A 93 4.57 -13.56 20.52
N PHE A 94 4.89 -13.85 21.78
CA PHE A 94 4.19 -14.88 22.57
C PHE A 94 2.66 -14.73 22.52
N ASN A 95 2.18 -13.48 22.60
CA ASN A 95 0.77 -13.13 22.64
C ASN A 95 -0.05 -13.63 21.45
N ILE A 96 0.56 -13.85 20.27
CA ILE A 96 -0.19 -14.33 19.09
C ILE A 96 -0.49 -15.84 19.15
N PHE A 97 0.16 -16.59 20.03
CA PHE A 97 0.00 -18.05 20.15
C PHE A 97 -1.07 -18.47 21.16
N GLY A 98 -1.62 -17.54 21.94
CA GLY A 98 -2.71 -17.81 22.87
C GLY A 98 -2.32 -18.72 24.05
N HIS A 99 -3.33 -19.38 24.64
CA HIS A 99 -3.19 -20.33 25.76
C HIS A 99 -2.60 -19.73 27.05
N GLY A 100 -3.00 -18.49 27.36
CA GLY A 100 -2.53 -17.73 28.51
C GLY A 100 -1.30 -16.87 28.22
N TRP A 101 -0.68 -17.02 27.04
CA TRP A 101 0.44 -16.14 26.63
C TRP A 101 -0.03 -14.78 26.11
N GLU A 102 -1.31 -14.64 25.77
CA GLU A 102 -1.96 -13.40 25.37
C GLU A 102 -2.20 -12.42 26.52
N GLU A 103 -2.14 -12.89 27.78
CA GLU A 103 -2.29 -12.08 28.99
C GLU A 103 -0.98 -11.39 29.42
N GLY A 104 0.13 -11.68 28.71
CA GLY A 104 1.48 -11.17 29.00
C GLY A 104 1.66 -9.67 28.85
#